data_AF-A0A8J8IXM9-F1
#
_entry.id   AF-A0A8J8IXM9-F1
#
_cell.length_a   1.000
_cell.length_b   1.000
_cell.length_c   1.000
_cell.angle_alpha   90.00
_cell.angle_beta   90.00
_cell.angle_gamma   90.00
#
_symmetry.space_group_name_H-M   'P 1'
#
loop_
_entity.id
_entity.type
_entity.pdbx_description
1 polymer ?
#
loop_
_entity_poly.entity_id
_entity_poly.type
_entity_poly.pdbx_seq_one_letter_code
_entity_poly.pdbx_strand_id
1 'polypeptide(L)'
;MEYSRVEKILASLFVLFLLIASINFLRELENIPDRPDYNYYQEKYGIIPLLENQSRLMGLNRELFQDYQKAKDALTEAERVYLFKREEYRVALENGNVTEELKNEYVKAKEEYEKAYFQYLGTKSAYEKIHTQLEELNSKIQELSKRANDEYNRAYQTYRLKVLALKLLFALPIFILSFLLLKRYKNIYTLSMISYSSLLLIYLLLSVIWNTIQIIGLSLFGAFATLLALYYIRREYFKPERVYKRRIGQNKCYNCGFPIKEDYLHCPNCGAPLKEKCEHCGALKPIHLQFCPYCGQ
;
A
#
# COMPACT_ATOMS: atom_id res chain seq x y z
N MET A 1 -34.63 -50.11 -18.13
CA MET A 1 -33.68 -51.18 -17.76
C MET A 1 -32.98 -50.74 -16.50
N GLU A 2 -33.10 -51.48 -15.41
CA GLU A 2 -32.32 -51.23 -14.20
C GLU A 2 -30.93 -51.83 -14.39
N TYR A 3 -29.91 -50.99 -14.33
CA TYR A 3 -28.53 -51.38 -14.54
C TYR A 3 -27.86 -51.84 -13.26
N SER A 4 -26.95 -52.82 -13.38
CA SER A 4 -26.29 -53.44 -12.23
C SER A 4 -25.36 -52.45 -11.50
N ARG A 5 -25.18 -52.63 -10.18
CA ARG A 5 -24.26 -51.80 -9.39
C ARG A 5 -22.83 -51.85 -9.95
N VAL A 6 -22.41 -53.01 -10.46
CA VAL A 6 -21.08 -53.22 -11.04
C VAL A 6 -20.89 -52.37 -12.30
N GLU A 7 -21.89 -52.31 -13.18
CA GLU A 7 -21.84 -51.49 -14.40
C GLU A 7 -21.73 -49.99 -14.08
N LYS A 8 -22.44 -49.53 -13.05
CA LYS A 8 -22.36 -48.13 -12.57
C LYS A 8 -20.98 -47.80 -12.01
N ILE A 9 -20.35 -48.71 -11.27
CA ILE A 9 -19.00 -48.52 -10.71
C ILE A 9 -17.96 -48.47 -11.83
N LEU A 10 -18.02 -49.41 -12.78
CA LEU A 10 -17.11 -49.44 -13.93
C LEU A 10 -17.22 -48.17 -14.77
N ALA A 11 -18.46 -47.71 -15.02
CA ALA A 11 -18.71 -46.48 -15.74
C ALA A 11 -18.15 -45.24 -15.03
N SER A 12 -18.24 -45.17 -13.70
CA SER A 12 -17.68 -44.07 -12.89
C SER A 12 -16.14 -44.06 -12.92
N LEU A 13 -15.51 -45.23 -12.74
CA LEU A 13 -14.05 -45.38 -12.81
C LEU A 13 -13.50 -44.97 -14.18
N PHE A 14 -14.21 -45.32 -15.24
CA PHE A 14 -13.87 -44.93 -16.61
C PHE A 14 -13.90 -43.41 -16.81
N VAL A 15 -14.93 -42.72 -16.29
CA VAL A 15 -15.00 -41.25 -16.33
C VAL A 15 -13.82 -40.61 -15.61
N LEU A 16 -13.48 -41.12 -14.41
CA LEU A 16 -12.36 -40.59 -13.62
C LEU A 16 -11.02 -40.77 -14.35
N PHE A 17 -10.78 -41.95 -14.91
CA PHE A 17 -9.56 -42.23 -15.68
C PHE A 17 -9.40 -41.28 -16.87
N LEU A 18 -10.48 -41.08 -17.64
CA LEU A 18 -10.47 -40.15 -18.78
C LEU A 18 -10.27 -38.70 -18.36
N LEU A 19 -10.83 -38.27 -17.23
CA LEU A 19 -10.61 -36.92 -16.68
C LEU A 19 -9.15 -36.71 -16.35
N ILE A 20 -8.51 -37.64 -15.62
CA ILE A 20 -7.11 -37.52 -15.23
C ILE A 20 -6.21 -37.46 -16.46
N ALA A 21 -6.41 -38.38 -17.42
CA ALA A 21 -5.65 -38.42 -18.65
C ALA A 21 -5.77 -37.10 -19.44
N SER A 22 -7.00 -36.58 -19.55
CA SER A 22 -7.26 -35.37 -20.33
C SER A 22 -6.80 -34.09 -19.63
N ILE A 23 -6.87 -34.01 -18.30
CA ILE A 23 -6.28 -32.91 -17.54
C ILE A 23 -4.77 -32.87 -17.75
N ASN A 24 -4.10 -34.03 -17.73
CA ASN A 24 -2.66 -34.09 -17.98
C ASN A 24 -2.32 -33.64 -19.41
N PHE A 25 -3.07 -34.13 -20.41
CA PHE A 25 -2.91 -33.71 -21.79
C PHE A 25 -3.14 -32.20 -21.98
N LEU A 26 -4.19 -31.64 -21.36
CA LEU A 26 -4.48 -30.20 -21.40
C LEU A 26 -3.35 -29.33 -20.81
N ARG A 27 -2.57 -29.85 -19.85
CA ARG A 27 -1.38 -29.14 -19.34
C ARG A 27 -0.25 -29.17 -20.36
N GLU A 28 -0.04 -30.29 -21.03
CA GLU A 28 0.99 -30.39 -22.08
C GLU A 28 0.70 -29.45 -23.26
N LEU A 29 -0.58 -29.21 -23.57
CA LEU A 29 -0.98 -28.24 -24.58
C LEU A 29 -0.55 -26.79 -24.27
N GLU A 30 -0.22 -26.47 -23.01
CA GLU A 30 0.32 -25.14 -22.65
C GLU A 30 1.73 -24.92 -23.20
N ASN A 31 2.49 -26.00 -23.40
CA ASN A 31 3.89 -25.93 -23.86
C ASN A 31 4.02 -25.84 -25.38
N ILE A 32 2.93 -26.01 -26.14
CA ILE A 32 2.97 -26.04 -27.61
C ILE A 32 3.28 -24.66 -28.21
N PRO A 33 2.56 -23.57 -27.85
CA PRO A 33 2.99 -22.24 -28.25
C PRO A 33 4.14 -21.76 -27.38
N ASP A 34 5.12 -21.08 -27.98
CA ASP A 34 6.23 -20.50 -27.22
C ASP A 34 5.72 -19.47 -26.20
N ARG A 35 6.04 -19.70 -24.93
CA ARG A 35 5.72 -18.77 -23.85
C ARG A 35 6.63 -17.54 -23.98
N PRO A 36 6.08 -16.31 -24.03
CA PRO A 36 6.89 -15.11 -24.07
C PRO A 36 7.79 -15.00 -22.82
N ASP A 37 9.08 -14.74 -23.02
CA ASP A 37 10.03 -14.46 -21.94
C ASP A 37 10.09 -12.95 -21.68
N TYR A 38 9.93 -12.54 -20.43
CA TYR A 38 10.03 -11.13 -20.04
C TYR A 38 11.47 -10.60 -20.17
N ASN A 39 12.48 -11.44 -19.96
CA ASN A 39 13.90 -11.04 -20.04
C ASN A 39 14.25 -10.53 -21.44
N TYR A 40 13.71 -11.17 -22.48
CA TYR A 40 13.85 -10.71 -23.87
C TYR A 40 13.39 -9.26 -24.05
N TYR A 41 12.27 -8.86 -23.43
CA TYR A 41 11.80 -7.47 -23.51
C TYR A 41 12.70 -6.55 -22.69
N GLN A 42 13.19 -6.97 -21.52
CA GLN A 42 14.13 -6.16 -20.75
C GLN A 42 15.45 -5.91 -21.49
N GLU A 43 15.96 -6.91 -22.20
CA GLU A 43 17.15 -6.80 -23.04
C GLU A 43 16.88 -5.94 -24.28
N LYS A 44 15.75 -6.17 -24.98
CA LYS A 44 15.31 -5.38 -26.14
C LYS A 44 15.24 -3.88 -25.84
N TYR A 45 14.78 -3.50 -24.65
CA TYR A 45 14.69 -2.10 -24.20
C TYR A 45 15.96 -1.61 -23.48
N GLY A 46 17.00 -2.44 -23.33
CA GLY A 46 18.25 -2.06 -22.68
C GLY A 46 18.10 -1.72 -21.20
N ILE A 47 17.14 -2.34 -20.51
CA ILE A 47 16.81 -2.02 -19.10
C ILE A 47 17.85 -2.59 -18.15
N ILE A 48 18.38 -3.78 -18.46
CA ILE A 48 19.36 -4.49 -17.62
C ILE A 48 20.59 -3.61 -17.26
N PRO A 49 21.32 -2.99 -18.22
CA PRO A 49 22.47 -2.15 -17.88
C PRO A 49 22.07 -0.87 -17.12
N LEU A 50 20.84 -0.36 -17.32
CA LEU A 50 20.35 0.82 -16.59
C LEU A 50 20.10 0.48 -15.12
N LEU A 51 19.60 -0.72 -14.81
CA LEU A 51 19.42 -1.18 -13.43
C LEU A 51 20.76 -1.32 -12.70
N GLU A 52 21.81 -1.79 -13.40
CA GLU A 52 23.14 -1.85 -12.81
C GLU A 52 23.68 -0.45 -12.50
N ASN A 53 23.57 0.50 -13.43
CA ASN A 53 23.97 1.89 -13.19
C ASN A 53 23.17 2.54 -12.04
N GLN A 54 21.86 2.29 -11.98
CA GLN A 54 20.98 2.75 -10.91
C GLN A 54 21.48 2.27 -9.53
N SER A 55 21.87 1.00 -9.40
CA SER A 55 22.38 0.45 -8.14
C SER A 55 23.65 1.17 -7.66
N ARG A 56 24.55 1.53 -8.58
CA ARG A 56 25.78 2.28 -8.27
C ARG A 56 25.46 3.71 -7.83
N LEU A 57 24.60 4.42 -8.57
CA LEU A 57 24.17 5.78 -8.22
C LEU A 57 23.38 5.83 -6.92
N MET A 58 22.57 4.81 -6.62
CA MET A 58 21.82 4.73 -5.36
C MET A 58 22.75 4.63 -4.14
N GLY A 59 23.86 3.86 -4.27
CA GLY A 59 24.91 3.80 -3.26
C GLY A 59 25.57 5.15 -3.03
N LEU A 60 26.03 5.80 -4.10
CA LEU A 60 26.68 7.12 -4.04
C LEU A 60 25.74 8.21 -3.49
N ASN A 61 24.47 8.23 -3.93
CA ASN A 61 23.47 9.16 -3.44
C ASN A 61 23.26 9.03 -1.93
N ARG A 62 23.27 7.80 -1.40
CA ARG A 62 23.13 7.54 0.04
C ARG A 62 24.32 8.08 0.83
N GLU A 63 25.54 7.89 0.33
CA GLU A 63 26.76 8.41 0.95
C GLU A 63 26.75 9.95 0.97
N LEU A 64 26.51 10.58 -0.18
CA LEU A 64 26.44 12.04 -0.28
C LEU A 64 25.32 12.64 0.57
N PHE A 65 24.18 11.95 0.69
CA PHE A 65 23.11 12.38 1.59
C PHE A 65 23.55 12.39 3.05
N GLN A 66 24.32 11.39 3.49
CA GLN A 66 24.85 11.36 4.85
C GLN A 66 25.83 12.51 5.10
N ASP A 67 26.71 12.80 4.15
CA ASP A 67 27.69 13.89 4.29
C ASP A 67 27.03 15.27 4.21
N TYR A 68 26.03 15.43 3.36
CA TYR A 68 25.16 16.60 3.35
C TYR A 68 24.49 16.83 4.71
N GLN A 69 23.93 15.77 5.32
CA GLN A 69 23.29 15.88 6.64
C GLN A 69 24.28 16.24 7.73
N LYS A 70 25.46 15.60 7.78
CA LYS A 70 26.53 15.98 8.73
C LYS A 70 26.96 17.44 8.58
N ALA A 71 27.17 17.90 7.34
CA ALA A 71 27.56 19.28 7.07
C ALA A 71 26.45 20.27 7.47
N LYS A 72 25.19 19.91 7.25
CA LYS A 72 24.03 20.70 7.69
C LYS A 72 23.94 20.81 9.21
N ASP A 73 24.15 19.71 9.92
CA ASP A 73 24.14 19.70 11.39
C ASP A 73 25.30 20.53 11.95
N ALA A 74 26.50 20.39 11.37
CA ALA A 74 27.67 21.19 11.72
C ALA A 74 27.46 22.69 11.45
N LEU A 75 26.84 23.06 10.32
CA LEU A 75 26.46 24.44 10.02
C LEU A 75 25.49 24.99 11.06
N THR A 76 24.48 24.20 11.44
CA THR A 76 23.47 24.62 12.43
C THR A 76 24.11 24.89 13.80
N GLU A 77 25.08 24.06 14.21
CA GLU A 77 25.82 24.28 15.46
C GLU A 77 26.74 25.50 15.38
N ALA A 78 27.50 25.65 14.30
CA ALA A 78 28.38 26.80 14.09
C ALA A 78 27.58 28.12 14.02
N GLU A 79 26.39 28.10 13.40
CA GLU A 79 25.47 29.23 13.36
C GLU A 79 25.01 29.62 14.76
N ARG A 80 24.63 28.64 15.60
CA ARG A 80 24.25 28.90 17.00
C ARG A 80 25.37 29.59 17.77
N VAL A 81 26.60 29.07 17.68
CA VAL A 81 27.77 29.62 18.37
C VAL A 81 28.08 31.03 17.88
N TYR A 82 28.08 31.25 16.56
CA TYR A 82 28.28 32.56 15.96
C TYR A 82 27.24 33.57 16.43
N LEU A 83 25.95 33.22 16.41
CA LEU A 83 24.87 34.11 16.84
C LEU A 83 25.00 34.48 18.33
N PHE A 84 25.36 33.51 19.18
CA PHE A 84 25.59 33.73 20.60
C PHE A 84 26.77 34.69 20.84
N LYS A 85 27.95 34.41 20.23
CA LYS A 85 29.14 35.26 20.37
C LYS A 85 28.96 36.65 19.79
N ARG A 86 28.20 36.78 18.70
CA ARG A 86 27.81 38.07 18.14
C ARG A 86 26.99 38.90 19.12
N GLU A 87 26.04 38.28 19.82
CA GLU A 87 25.20 38.97 20.79
C GLU A 87 25.99 39.36 22.06
N GLU A 88 26.85 38.48 22.57
CA GLU A 88 27.76 38.80 23.69
C GLU A 88 28.65 40.00 23.35
N TYR A 89 29.24 40.02 22.15
CA TYR A 89 30.06 41.13 21.67
C TYR A 89 29.25 42.43 21.51
N ARG A 90 28.01 42.35 20.98
CA ARG A 90 27.11 43.51 20.84
C ARG A 90 26.78 44.13 22.20
N VAL A 91 26.42 43.31 23.19
CA VAL A 91 26.08 43.78 24.54
C VAL A 91 27.30 44.39 25.23
N ALA A 92 28.50 43.82 25.05
CA ALA A 92 29.72 44.41 25.59
C ALA A 92 30.05 45.78 24.97
N LEU A 93 29.81 45.94 23.65
CA LEU A 93 29.92 47.21 22.93
C LEU A 93 28.96 48.28 23.47
N GLU A 94 27.70 47.92 23.71
CA GLU A 94 26.68 48.82 24.25
C GLU A 94 27.02 49.30 25.67
N ASN A 95 27.58 48.41 26.50
CA ASN A 95 27.92 48.71 27.89
C ASN A 95 29.31 49.35 28.08
N GLY A 96 30.08 49.53 27.01
CA GLY A 96 31.45 50.06 27.07
C GLY A 96 32.50 49.13 27.70
N ASN A 97 32.16 47.84 27.90
CA ASN A 97 33.00 46.83 28.57
C ASN A 97 33.70 45.89 27.58
N VAL A 98 34.03 46.37 26.37
CA VAL A 98 34.63 45.53 25.32
C VAL A 98 36.06 45.18 25.66
N THR A 99 36.38 43.89 25.60
CA THR A 99 37.75 43.38 25.65
C THR A 99 38.19 42.89 24.27
N GLU A 100 39.50 42.91 24.00
CA GLU A 100 40.04 42.30 22.76
C GLU A 100 39.80 40.78 22.71
N GLU A 101 39.65 40.13 23.87
CA GLU A 101 39.29 38.71 23.96
C GLU A 101 37.89 38.44 23.38
N LEU A 102 36.88 39.20 23.79
CA LEU A 102 35.50 39.10 23.26
C LEU A 102 35.44 39.31 21.73
N LYS A 103 36.23 40.26 21.23
CA LYS A 103 36.34 40.52 19.79
C LYS A 103 36.97 39.34 19.06
N ASN A 104 38.05 38.77 19.59
CA ASN A 104 38.71 37.60 19.00
C ASN A 104 37.81 36.36 19.01
N GLU A 105 37.03 36.12 20.07
CA GLU A 105 36.05 35.03 20.12
C GLU A 105 34.95 35.19 19.06
N TYR A 106 34.41 36.40 18.89
CA TYR A 106 33.43 36.70 17.85
C TYR A 106 34.00 36.45 16.45
N VAL A 107 35.19 36.97 16.15
CA VAL A 107 35.84 36.79 14.85
C VAL A 107 36.09 35.32 14.56
N LYS A 108 36.58 34.56 15.55
CA LYS A 108 36.80 33.12 15.41
C LYS A 108 35.50 32.36 15.13
N ALA A 109 34.43 32.65 15.88
CA ALA A 109 33.13 32.01 15.66
C ALA A 109 32.55 32.34 14.27
N LYS A 110 32.79 33.56 13.76
CA LYS A 110 32.41 33.95 12.40
C LYS A 110 33.18 33.15 11.35
N GLU A 111 34.50 33.00 11.49
CA GLU A 111 35.32 32.21 10.56
C GLU A 111 34.90 30.73 10.55
N GLU A 112 34.61 30.16 11.72
CA GLU A 112 34.12 28.78 11.84
C GLU A 112 32.75 28.59 11.16
N TYR A 113 31.83 29.54 11.33
CA TYR A 113 30.54 29.56 10.63
C TYR A 113 30.71 29.65 9.11
N GLU A 114 31.53 30.58 8.61
CA GLU A 114 31.77 30.74 7.17
C GLU A 114 32.36 29.47 6.57
N LYS A 115 33.31 28.83 7.26
CA LYS A 115 33.89 27.54 6.85
C LYS A 115 32.84 26.43 6.78
N ALA A 116 32.00 26.30 7.81
CA ALA A 116 30.93 25.30 7.84
C ALA A 116 29.90 25.56 6.72
N TYR A 117 29.61 26.82 6.42
CA TYR A 117 28.71 27.23 5.34
C TYR A 117 29.24 26.82 3.96
N PHE A 118 30.53 27.08 3.68
CA PHE A 118 31.14 26.63 2.42
C PHE A 118 31.16 25.11 2.27
N GLN A 119 31.43 24.37 3.35
CA GLN A 119 31.37 22.91 3.34
C GLN A 119 29.95 22.40 3.06
N TYR A 120 28.94 22.99 3.69
CA TYR A 120 27.53 22.68 3.43
C TYR A 120 27.13 22.92 1.97
N LEU A 121 27.54 24.03 1.37
CA LEU A 121 27.25 24.32 -0.05
C LEU A 121 27.91 23.29 -0.98
N GLY A 122 29.16 22.90 -0.67
CA GLY A 122 29.88 21.87 -1.42
C GLY A 122 29.18 20.51 -1.38
N THR A 123 28.81 20.03 -0.18
CA THR A 123 28.12 18.73 -0.03
C THR A 123 26.71 18.76 -0.58
N LYS A 124 25.97 19.86 -0.40
CA LYS A 124 24.63 20.05 -0.96
C LYS A 124 24.63 19.96 -2.48
N SER A 125 25.51 20.70 -3.15
CA SER A 125 25.56 20.71 -4.63
C SER A 125 25.99 19.36 -5.19
N ALA A 126 26.92 18.66 -4.53
CA ALA A 126 27.32 17.30 -4.91
C ALA A 126 26.15 16.31 -4.76
N TYR A 127 25.43 16.37 -3.63
CA TYR A 127 24.24 15.55 -3.38
C TYR A 127 23.13 15.83 -4.41
N GLU A 128 22.75 17.10 -4.60
CA GLU A 128 21.67 17.48 -5.52
C GLU A 128 21.94 17.01 -6.95
N LYS A 129 23.18 17.15 -7.44
CA LYS A 129 23.57 16.69 -8.77
C LYS A 129 23.34 15.18 -8.96
N ILE A 130 23.82 14.36 -8.03
CA ILE A 130 23.67 12.90 -8.12
C ILE A 130 22.21 12.50 -7.90
N HIS A 131 21.51 13.18 -7.01
CA HIS A 131 20.09 12.95 -6.74
C HIS A 131 19.25 13.17 -8.00
N THR A 132 19.43 14.29 -8.70
CA THR A 132 18.73 14.58 -9.95
C THR A 132 19.06 13.57 -11.04
N GLN A 133 20.33 13.18 -11.20
CA GLN A 133 20.72 12.14 -12.16
C GLN A 133 20.06 10.79 -11.87
N LEU A 134 19.93 10.43 -10.58
CA LEU A 134 19.25 9.22 -10.17
C LEU A 134 17.74 9.29 -10.46
N GLU A 135 17.10 10.44 -10.22
CA GLU A 135 15.68 10.65 -10.56
C GLU A 135 15.42 10.55 -12.07
N GLU A 136 16.25 11.20 -12.89
CA GLU A 136 16.17 11.11 -14.34
C GLU A 136 16.35 9.66 -14.82
N LEU A 137 17.34 8.94 -14.28
CA LEU A 137 17.56 7.54 -14.60
C LEU A 137 16.37 6.66 -14.20
N ASN A 138 15.80 6.88 -13.01
CA ASN A 138 14.62 6.16 -12.53
C ASN A 138 13.43 6.38 -13.45
N SER A 139 13.20 7.63 -13.86
CA SER A 139 12.12 7.98 -14.78
C SER A 139 12.26 7.26 -16.13
N LYS A 140 13.49 7.19 -16.66
CA LYS A 140 13.82 6.49 -17.90
C LYS A 140 13.63 4.98 -17.78
N ILE A 141 14.08 4.38 -16.68
CA ILE A 141 13.86 2.95 -16.40
C ILE A 141 12.36 2.65 -16.32
N GLN A 142 11.58 3.51 -15.63
CA GLN A 142 10.14 3.33 -15.50
C GLN A 142 9.44 3.42 -16.86
N GLU A 143 9.80 4.39 -17.69
CA GLU A 143 9.24 4.54 -19.04
C GLU A 143 9.55 3.32 -19.92
N LEU A 144 10.80 2.89 -19.97
CA LEU A 144 11.23 1.73 -20.75
C LEU A 144 10.59 0.43 -20.22
N SER A 145 10.52 0.27 -18.90
CA SER A 145 9.87 -0.89 -18.27
C SER A 145 8.38 -0.93 -18.58
N LYS A 146 7.71 0.22 -18.64
CA LYS A 146 6.31 0.30 -19.04
C LYS A 146 6.13 -0.16 -20.48
N ARG A 147 6.97 0.31 -21.41
CA ARG A 147 6.93 -0.12 -22.83
C ARG A 147 7.22 -1.61 -22.98
N ALA A 148 8.23 -2.14 -22.26
CA ALA A 148 8.57 -3.56 -22.23
C ALA A 148 7.40 -4.40 -21.71
N ASN A 149 6.79 -3.98 -20.60
CA ASN A 149 5.65 -4.66 -20.01
C ASN A 149 4.40 -4.61 -20.90
N ASP A 150 4.14 -3.48 -21.58
CA ASP A 150 3.01 -3.35 -22.51
C ASP A 150 3.16 -4.30 -23.71
N GLU A 151 4.37 -4.40 -24.29
CA GLU A 151 4.64 -5.37 -25.36
C GLU A 151 4.59 -6.82 -24.87
N TYR A 152 5.21 -7.12 -23.73
CA TYR A 152 5.15 -8.43 -23.10
C TYR A 152 3.70 -8.85 -22.83
N ASN A 153 2.88 -7.95 -22.27
CA ASN A 153 1.48 -8.24 -21.98
C ASN A 153 0.69 -8.50 -23.26
N ARG A 154 0.91 -7.74 -24.34
CA ARG A 154 0.29 -8.01 -25.64
C ARG A 154 0.67 -9.41 -26.15
N ALA A 155 1.96 -9.74 -26.13
CA ALA A 155 2.43 -11.06 -26.53
C ALA A 155 1.84 -12.17 -25.64
N TYR A 156 1.81 -11.97 -24.32
CA TYR A 156 1.28 -12.91 -23.35
C TYR A 156 -0.23 -13.13 -23.50
N GLN A 157 -1.01 -12.09 -23.80
CA GLN A 157 -2.43 -12.25 -24.11
C GLN A 157 -2.64 -13.05 -25.39
N THR A 158 -1.83 -12.83 -26.44
CA THR A 158 -1.93 -13.63 -27.67
C THR A 158 -1.55 -15.10 -27.43
N TYR A 159 -0.49 -15.37 -26.66
CA TYR A 159 -0.11 -16.71 -26.20
C TYR A 159 -1.27 -17.38 -25.44
N ARG A 160 -1.85 -16.68 -24.46
CA ARG A 160 -2.96 -17.18 -23.66
C ARG A 160 -4.19 -17.50 -24.52
N LEU A 161 -4.54 -16.66 -25.48
CA LEU A 161 -5.65 -16.90 -26.41
C LEU A 161 -5.38 -18.11 -27.31
N LYS A 162 -4.15 -18.30 -27.79
CA LYS A 162 -3.75 -19.50 -28.57
C LYS A 162 -3.89 -20.78 -27.74
N VAL A 163 -3.40 -20.77 -26.50
CA VAL A 163 -3.54 -21.92 -25.58
C VAL A 163 -5.01 -22.22 -25.30
N LEU A 164 -5.83 -21.20 -25.01
CA LEU A 164 -7.26 -21.38 -24.77
C LEU A 164 -7.98 -21.92 -26.01
N ALA A 165 -7.67 -21.41 -27.20
CA ALA A 165 -8.23 -21.91 -28.45
C ALA A 165 -7.87 -23.38 -28.68
N LEU A 166 -6.62 -23.78 -28.39
CA LEU A 166 -6.16 -25.16 -28.51
C LEU A 166 -6.88 -26.10 -27.52
N LYS A 167 -7.03 -25.68 -26.27
CA LYS A 167 -7.78 -26.42 -25.24
C LYS A 167 -9.26 -26.58 -25.62
N LEU A 168 -9.89 -25.53 -26.14
CA LEU A 168 -11.28 -25.57 -26.61
C LEU A 168 -11.44 -26.44 -27.86
N LEU A 169 -10.49 -26.38 -28.80
CA LEU A 169 -10.46 -27.24 -29.99
C LEU A 169 -10.36 -28.72 -29.63
N PHE A 170 -9.72 -29.06 -28.51
CA PHE A 170 -9.73 -30.43 -27.98
C PHE A 170 -11.05 -30.76 -27.25
N ALA A 171 -11.52 -29.89 -26.36
CA ALA A 171 -12.66 -30.18 -25.48
C ALA A 171 -14.03 -30.13 -26.18
N LEU A 172 -14.26 -29.17 -27.08
CA LEU A 172 -15.57 -28.94 -27.70
C LEU A 172 -16.00 -30.07 -28.65
N PRO A 173 -15.14 -30.62 -29.53
CA PRO A 173 -15.54 -31.74 -30.39
C PRO A 173 -15.91 -32.98 -29.59
N ILE A 174 -15.20 -33.27 -28.49
CA ILE A 174 -15.52 -34.38 -27.58
C ILE A 174 -16.91 -34.19 -26.98
N PHE A 175 -17.23 -32.97 -26.54
CA PHE A 175 -18.55 -32.63 -25.99
C PHE A 175 -19.66 -32.76 -27.03
N ILE A 176 -19.47 -32.20 -28.22
CA ILE A 176 -20.45 -32.25 -29.31
C ILE A 176 -20.70 -33.71 -29.72
N LEU A 177 -19.64 -34.49 -29.92
CA LEU A 177 -19.75 -35.91 -30.29
C LEU A 177 -20.49 -36.71 -29.22
N SER A 178 -20.14 -36.50 -27.95
CA SER A 178 -20.79 -37.12 -26.80
C SER A 178 -22.29 -36.79 -26.73
N PHE A 179 -22.65 -35.52 -26.95
CA PHE A 179 -24.04 -35.05 -26.98
C PHE A 179 -24.83 -35.65 -28.14
N LEU A 180 -24.25 -35.72 -29.35
CA LEU A 180 -24.87 -36.34 -30.52
C LEU A 180 -25.12 -37.84 -30.31
N LEU A 181 -24.15 -38.55 -29.71
CA LEU A 181 -24.28 -39.96 -29.38
C LEU A 181 -25.37 -40.20 -28.32
N LEU A 182 -25.49 -39.33 -27.32
CA LEU A 182 -26.56 -39.41 -26.32
C LEU A 182 -27.95 -39.29 -26.96
N LYS A 183 -28.12 -38.33 -27.89
CA LYS A 183 -29.38 -38.15 -28.63
C LYS A 183 -29.72 -39.38 -29.48
N ARG A 184 -28.71 -40.08 -30.01
CA ARG A 184 -28.87 -41.23 -30.90
C ARG A 184 -29.07 -42.57 -30.18
N TYR A 185 -28.38 -42.81 -29.06
CA TYR A 185 -28.26 -44.17 -28.50
C TYR A 185 -28.77 -44.36 -27.07
N LYS A 186 -29.17 -43.33 -26.31
CA LYS A 186 -29.81 -43.43 -24.95
C LYS A 186 -29.34 -44.60 -24.06
N ASN A 187 -28.02 -44.85 -24.01
CA ASN A 187 -27.39 -45.96 -23.27
C ASN A 187 -26.62 -45.42 -22.05
N ILE A 188 -26.30 -46.29 -21.06
CA ILE A 188 -25.49 -45.89 -19.88
C ILE A 188 -24.16 -45.27 -20.32
N TYR A 189 -23.46 -45.92 -21.27
CA TYR A 189 -22.14 -45.46 -21.70
C TYR A 189 -22.18 -44.06 -22.31
N THR A 190 -23.26 -43.73 -23.04
CA THR A 190 -23.48 -42.37 -23.56
C THR A 190 -23.77 -41.37 -22.44
N LEU A 191 -24.43 -41.80 -21.35
CA LEU A 191 -24.65 -40.98 -20.17
C LEU A 191 -23.34 -40.72 -19.40
N SER A 192 -22.43 -41.69 -19.35
CA SER A 192 -21.10 -41.54 -18.76
C SER A 192 -20.18 -40.66 -19.59
N MET A 193 -20.27 -40.74 -20.92
CA MET A 193 -19.51 -39.87 -21.82
C MET A 193 -19.93 -38.40 -21.72
N ILE A 194 -21.22 -38.12 -21.55
CA ILE A 194 -21.68 -36.72 -21.40
C ILE A 194 -21.29 -36.15 -20.03
N SER A 195 -21.31 -36.96 -18.97
CA SER A 195 -20.87 -36.52 -17.64
C SER A 195 -19.37 -36.23 -17.64
N TYR A 196 -18.55 -37.11 -18.22
CA TYR A 196 -17.12 -36.86 -18.44
C TYR A 196 -16.87 -35.54 -19.15
N SER A 197 -17.48 -35.35 -20.33
CA SER A 197 -17.22 -34.18 -21.14
C SER A 197 -17.74 -32.88 -20.50
N SER A 198 -18.83 -32.95 -19.74
CA SER A 198 -19.35 -31.81 -18.97
C SER A 198 -18.41 -31.42 -17.83
N LEU A 199 -17.89 -32.40 -17.10
CA LEU A 199 -16.92 -32.17 -16.02
C LEU A 199 -15.62 -31.56 -16.55
N LEU A 200 -15.16 -31.98 -17.73
CA LEU A 200 -13.97 -31.41 -18.38
C LEU A 200 -14.20 -29.93 -18.78
N LEU A 201 -15.37 -29.60 -19.33
CA LEU A 201 -15.73 -28.21 -19.64
C LEU A 201 -15.86 -27.35 -18.38
N ILE A 202 -16.50 -27.87 -17.33
CA ILE A 202 -16.60 -27.18 -16.03
C ILE A 202 -15.21 -26.94 -15.45
N TYR A 203 -14.31 -27.93 -15.53
CA TYR A 203 -12.92 -27.77 -15.10
C TYR A 203 -12.20 -26.65 -15.86
N LEU A 204 -12.34 -26.58 -17.19
CA LEU A 204 -11.77 -25.50 -17.99
C LEU A 204 -12.34 -24.14 -17.62
N LEU A 205 -13.66 -24.04 -17.43
CA LEU A 205 -14.31 -22.80 -17.02
C LEU A 205 -13.84 -22.36 -15.63
N LEU A 206 -13.79 -23.28 -14.66
CA LEU A 206 -13.28 -23.01 -13.32
C LEU A 206 -11.81 -22.58 -13.36
N SER A 207 -10.97 -23.20 -14.18
CA SER A 207 -9.57 -22.81 -14.35
C SER A 207 -9.41 -21.37 -14.84
N VAL A 208 -10.23 -20.95 -15.82
CA VAL A 208 -10.25 -19.56 -16.31
C VAL A 208 -10.75 -18.61 -15.23
N ILE A 209 -11.82 -18.98 -14.54
CA ILE A 209 -12.46 -18.18 -13.49
C ILE A 209 -11.53 -18.00 -12.28
N TRP A 210 -10.84 -19.05 -11.83
CA TRP A 210 -9.96 -19.01 -10.66
C TRP A 210 -8.81 -18.02 -10.86
N ASN A 211 -8.24 -17.98 -12.06
CA ASN A 211 -7.18 -17.03 -12.41
C ASN A 211 -7.67 -15.57 -12.37
N THR A 212 -8.92 -15.31 -12.76
CA THR A 212 -9.51 -13.97 -12.67
C THR A 212 -9.98 -13.59 -11.26
N ILE A 213 -10.48 -14.56 -10.48
CA ILE A 213 -11.01 -14.33 -9.12
C ILE A 213 -9.90 -13.98 -8.14
N GLN A 214 -8.69 -14.52 -8.27
CA GLN A 214 -7.62 -14.18 -7.32
C GLN A 214 -7.29 -12.68 -7.30
N ILE A 215 -7.33 -12.01 -8.46
CA ILE A 215 -7.02 -10.58 -8.58
C ILE A 215 -8.16 -9.73 -8.00
N ILE A 216 -9.39 -10.00 -8.43
CA ILE A 216 -10.58 -9.23 -8.01
C ILE A 216 -10.94 -9.53 -6.55
N GLY A 217 -10.81 -10.78 -6.15
CA GLY A 217 -11.10 -11.28 -4.81
C GLY A 217 -10.15 -10.72 -3.77
N LEU A 218 -8.85 -10.54 -4.08
CA LEU A 218 -7.91 -9.91 -3.16
C LEU A 218 -8.26 -8.43 -2.93
N SER A 219 -8.62 -7.69 -3.99
CA SER A 219 -9.04 -6.30 -3.86
C SER A 219 -10.35 -6.15 -3.07
N LEU A 220 -11.35 -7.00 -3.34
CA LEU A 220 -12.63 -6.99 -2.60
C LEU A 220 -12.45 -7.42 -1.14
N PHE A 221 -11.61 -8.42 -0.88
CA PHE A 221 -11.28 -8.85 0.47
C PHE A 221 -10.56 -7.74 1.24
N GLY A 222 -9.62 -7.04 0.61
CA GLY A 222 -8.96 -5.87 1.20
C GLY A 222 -9.94 -4.74 1.52
N ALA A 223 -10.85 -4.42 0.60
CA ALA A 223 -11.90 -3.42 0.82
C ALA A 223 -12.86 -3.83 1.96
N PHE A 224 -13.27 -5.09 2.01
CA PHE A 224 -14.14 -5.59 3.06
C PHE A 224 -13.44 -5.65 4.42
N ALA A 225 -12.18 -6.10 4.47
CA ALA A 225 -11.39 -6.15 5.69
C ALA A 225 -11.13 -4.74 6.25
N THR A 226 -10.83 -3.76 5.39
CA THR A 226 -10.68 -2.37 5.81
C THR A 226 -12.01 -1.77 6.29
N LEU A 227 -13.13 -2.05 5.62
CA LEU A 227 -14.46 -1.63 6.08
C LEU A 227 -14.83 -2.25 7.43
N LEU A 228 -14.57 -3.55 7.62
CA LEU A 228 -14.79 -4.25 8.88
C LEU A 228 -13.92 -3.69 9.99
N ALA A 229 -12.63 -3.42 9.71
CA ALA A 229 -11.72 -2.82 10.67
C ALA A 229 -12.22 -1.42 11.09
N LEU A 230 -12.62 -0.59 10.14
CA LEU A 230 -13.20 0.74 10.41
C LEU A 230 -14.51 0.64 11.19
N TYR A 231 -15.39 -0.31 10.83
CA TYR A 231 -16.64 -0.55 11.55
C TYR A 231 -16.39 -0.97 13.00
N TYR A 232 -15.47 -1.90 13.22
CA TYR A 232 -15.09 -2.39 14.55
C TYR A 232 -14.44 -1.29 15.40
N ILE A 233 -13.49 -0.54 14.82
CA ILE A 233 -12.85 0.61 15.48
C ILE A 233 -13.91 1.67 15.84
N ARG A 234 -14.83 1.99 14.92
CA ARG A 234 -15.88 2.98 15.16
C ARG A 234 -16.79 2.55 16.32
N ARG A 235 -17.15 1.27 16.37
CA ARG A 235 -18.02 0.71 17.42
C ARG A 235 -17.34 0.71 18.80
N GLU A 236 -16.04 0.39 18.87
CA GLU A 236 -15.35 0.22 20.16
C GLU A 236 -14.75 1.53 20.70
N TYR A 237 -14.23 2.40 19.83
CA TYR A 237 -13.51 3.61 20.25
C TYR A 237 -14.38 4.88 20.28
N PHE A 238 -15.38 5.03 19.41
CA PHE A 238 -16.19 6.25 19.30
C PHE A 238 -17.55 6.15 20.01
N LYS A 239 -17.57 5.63 21.25
CA LYS A 239 -18.74 5.85 22.12
C LYS A 239 -18.84 7.35 22.45
N PRO A 240 -19.98 8.03 22.19
CA PRO A 240 -20.10 9.48 22.37
C PRO A 240 -19.72 9.93 23.78
N GLU A 241 -20.00 9.10 24.77
CA GLU A 241 -19.65 9.33 26.18
C GLU A 241 -18.14 9.53 26.42
N ARG A 242 -17.27 8.75 25.76
CA ARG A 242 -15.81 8.89 25.92
C ARG A 242 -15.31 10.19 25.29
N VAL A 243 -15.89 10.57 24.15
CA VAL A 243 -15.55 11.82 23.45
C VAL A 243 -15.98 13.03 24.28
N TYR A 244 -17.19 13.00 24.87
CA TYR A 244 -17.69 14.06 25.73
C TYR A 244 -16.83 14.22 26.98
N LYS A 245 -16.54 13.14 27.71
CA LYS A 245 -15.66 13.18 28.89
C LYS A 245 -14.28 13.76 28.57
N ARG A 246 -13.66 13.33 27.46
CA ARG A 246 -12.35 13.84 27.02
C ARG A 246 -12.37 15.33 26.68
N ARG A 247 -13.43 15.80 26.00
CA ARG A 247 -13.58 17.22 25.63
C ARG A 247 -13.81 18.09 26.86
N ILE A 248 -14.67 17.65 27.77
CA ILE A 248 -14.93 18.34 29.05
C ILE A 248 -13.63 18.47 29.84
N GLY A 249 -12.84 17.40 29.98
CA GLY A 249 -11.54 17.44 30.66
C GLY A 249 -10.47 18.30 29.98
N GLN A 250 -10.69 18.72 28.73
CA GLN A 250 -9.82 19.66 27.99
C GLN A 250 -10.38 21.09 27.92
N ASN A 251 -11.41 21.41 28.72
CA ASN A 251 -12.12 22.69 28.65
C ASN A 251 -12.63 23.00 27.24
N LYS A 252 -13.21 22.00 26.57
CA LYS A 252 -13.84 22.13 25.26
C LYS A 252 -15.32 21.74 25.34
N CYS A 253 -16.14 22.38 24.51
CA CYS A 253 -17.56 22.03 24.36
C CYS A 253 -17.70 20.55 23.99
N TYR A 254 -18.52 19.80 24.74
CA TYR A 254 -18.76 18.38 24.47
C TYR A 254 -19.33 18.14 23.07
N ASN A 255 -20.20 19.05 22.60
CA ASN A 255 -20.91 18.94 21.33
C ASN A 255 -20.01 19.32 20.12
N CYS A 256 -19.53 20.57 20.06
CA CYS A 256 -18.80 21.07 18.89
C CYS A 256 -17.26 21.09 19.02
N GLY A 257 -16.70 20.87 20.22
CA GLY A 257 -15.25 20.88 20.47
C GLY A 257 -14.61 22.26 20.61
N PHE A 258 -15.39 23.34 20.58
CA PHE A 258 -14.91 24.72 20.75
C PHE A 258 -14.31 24.92 22.15
N PRO A 259 -13.17 25.62 22.32
CA PRO A 259 -12.59 25.90 23.63
C PRO A 259 -13.52 26.80 24.46
N ILE A 260 -13.79 26.40 25.70
CA ILE A 260 -14.72 27.09 26.62
C ILE A 260 -13.98 27.50 27.90
N LYS A 261 -14.38 28.63 28.48
CA LYS A 261 -13.94 29.06 29.81
C LYS A 261 -14.89 28.52 30.89
N GLU A 262 -14.41 28.44 32.12
CA GLU A 262 -15.18 27.87 33.24
C GLU A 262 -16.48 28.63 33.51
N ASP A 263 -16.56 29.92 33.24
CA ASP A 263 -17.74 30.75 33.55
C ASP A 263 -18.88 30.59 32.54
N TYR A 264 -18.66 29.88 31.42
CA TYR A 264 -19.64 29.79 30.35
C TYR A 264 -20.74 28.80 30.70
N LEU A 265 -21.99 29.28 30.72
CA LEU A 265 -23.17 28.43 30.89
C LEU A 265 -23.59 27.77 29.58
N HIS A 266 -23.36 28.43 28.44
CA HIS A 266 -23.74 27.98 27.10
C HIS A 266 -22.55 28.15 26.15
N CYS A 267 -22.45 27.28 25.14
CA CYS A 267 -21.37 27.38 24.16
C CYS A 267 -21.60 28.57 23.21
N PRO A 268 -20.62 29.47 23.03
CA PRO A 268 -20.75 30.61 22.11
C PRO A 268 -20.79 30.19 20.63
N ASN A 269 -20.33 28.97 20.29
CA ASN A 269 -20.27 28.48 18.91
C ASN A 269 -21.52 27.69 18.49
N CYS A 270 -22.09 26.87 19.38
CA CYS A 270 -23.22 26.00 19.04
C CYS A 270 -24.45 26.14 19.94
N GLY A 271 -24.43 27.03 20.94
CA GLY A 271 -25.55 27.27 21.85
C GLY A 271 -25.84 26.14 22.85
N ALA A 272 -25.09 25.04 22.83
CA ALA A 272 -25.33 23.91 23.72
C ALA A 272 -25.12 24.32 25.20
N PRO A 273 -26.00 23.90 26.13
CA PRO A 273 -25.82 24.14 27.56
C PRO A 273 -24.61 23.36 28.06
N LEU A 274 -23.73 23.99 28.84
CA LEU A 274 -22.46 23.39 29.28
C LEU A 274 -22.56 22.85 30.70
N LYS A 275 -23.43 23.43 31.54
CA LYS A 275 -23.59 23.08 32.96
C LYS A 275 -25.05 22.86 33.34
N GLU A 276 -25.28 21.99 34.30
CA GLU A 276 -26.57 21.72 34.95
C GLU A 276 -26.41 21.77 36.48
N LYS A 277 -27.51 22.00 37.21
CA LYS A 277 -27.50 21.92 38.67
C LYS A 277 -27.55 20.46 39.11
N CYS A 278 -26.70 20.08 40.06
CA CYS A 278 -26.76 18.76 40.70
C CYS A 278 -28.01 18.66 41.57
N GLU A 279 -28.76 17.57 41.44
CA GLU A 279 -29.98 17.32 42.23
C GLU A 279 -29.70 17.08 43.71
N HIS A 280 -28.49 16.61 44.06
CA HIS A 280 -28.12 16.31 45.45
C HIS A 280 -27.53 17.52 46.21
N CYS A 281 -26.59 18.25 45.60
CA CYS A 281 -25.88 19.35 46.28
C CYS A 281 -26.22 20.74 45.74
N GLY A 282 -26.98 20.85 44.66
CA GLY A 282 -27.34 22.13 44.02
C GLY A 282 -26.22 22.83 43.25
N ALA A 283 -24.98 22.32 43.28
CA ALA A 283 -23.83 22.91 42.59
C ALA A 283 -23.94 22.76 41.05
N LEU A 284 -23.36 23.72 40.32
CA LEU A 284 -23.30 23.69 38.85
C LEU A 284 -22.20 22.74 38.37
N LYS A 285 -22.58 21.60 37.79
CA LYS A 285 -21.65 20.62 37.21
C LYS A 285 -21.72 20.61 35.67
N PRO A 286 -20.64 20.24 34.96
CA PRO A 286 -20.70 20.01 33.53
C PRO A 286 -21.68 18.87 33.15
N ILE A 287 -22.42 19.05 32.06
CA ILE A 287 -23.38 18.05 31.55
C ILE A 287 -22.61 16.82 31.03
N HIS A 288 -23.23 15.63 31.09
CA HIS A 288 -22.66 14.34 30.67
C HIS A 288 -21.54 13.75 31.57
N LEU A 289 -21.31 14.34 32.76
CA LEU A 289 -20.55 13.70 33.82
C LEU A 289 -21.43 12.71 34.58
N GLN A 290 -20.93 11.48 34.76
CA GLN A 290 -21.64 10.41 35.48
C GLN A 290 -21.69 10.64 36.99
N PHE A 291 -20.73 11.38 37.55
CA PHE A 291 -20.64 11.68 38.97
C PHE A 291 -20.39 13.18 39.15
N CYS A 292 -21.02 13.78 40.16
CA CYS A 292 -20.80 15.18 40.50
C CYS A 292 -19.39 15.37 41.09
N PRO A 293 -18.56 16.30 40.55
CA PRO A 293 -17.22 16.55 41.08
C PRO A 293 -17.24 17.16 42.49
N TYR A 294 -18.38 17.70 42.93
CA TYR A 294 -18.51 18.39 44.22
C TYR A 294 -19.01 17.48 45.35
N CYS A 295 -19.92 16.54 45.07
CA CYS A 295 -20.48 15.64 46.09
C CYS A 295 -20.21 14.14 45.85
N GLY A 296 -19.60 13.77 44.72
CA GLY A 296 -19.27 12.39 44.38
C GLY A 296 -20.46 11.48 44.06
N GLN A 297 -21.69 12.02 44.12
CA GLN A 297 -22.95 11.33 43.76
C GLN A 297 -23.34 11.59 42.31
#